data_AF-A0AAV5GVN6-F1
#
_entry.id   AF-A0AAV5GVN6-F1
#
_cell.length_a   1.000
_cell.length_b   1.000
_cell.length_c   1.000
_cell.angle_alpha   90.00
_cell.angle_beta   90.00
_cell.angle_gamma   90.00
#
_symmetry.space_group_name_H-M   'P 1'
#
loop_
_entity.id
_entity.type
_entity.pdbx_description
1 polymer ?
#
loop_
_entity_poly.entity_id
_entity_poly.type
_entity_poly.pdbx_seq_one_letter_code
_entity_poly.pdbx_strand_id
1 'polypeptide(L)'
;MQSVSSRPPSSSSQTPLMSEKGGIPDAEAQTKEGGAVPPMSTRRKVYIAGAVLIVVLLIVAAVLSGVSMAKRLQDLQGSDETAHILASLGVMGSSMQGVLQASTTLASRTATVPVDASVPSSTGLYARFPELHEMLQGNRDFRSESAVEEPGLIAELAKGQKPKFAYLGCSDSRVPETTVLDANPGDVFVTRNIGNLYTMDDLSSETVFSYAVGSLGVQHIVVMAAIASAPDDVNTNMDHTRVETWIRPIRRIYATSERIEIKSFREKWSKADRIDATNVTDDVWNALVEENVKSTVERIKLDPTVQRSWAGYLSHNASTTVTNTADLPAATQNSAGSHLPLFARAAAPSSDPVELWVHGWVYDVSTGIVHDLGISAGPHGAFSGK
;
A
#
# COMPACT_ATOMS: atom_id res chain seq x y z
N MET A 1 -60.22 5.79 47.24
CA MET A 1 -60.98 6.56 46.23
C MET A 1 -60.67 5.97 44.86
N GLN A 2 -61.68 5.36 44.25
CA GLN A 2 -61.65 4.71 42.93
C GLN A 2 -62.04 5.71 41.84
N SER A 3 -61.50 5.53 40.62
CA SER A 3 -62.15 5.84 39.33
C SER A 3 -61.36 5.08 38.24
N VAL A 4 -61.76 3.94 37.68
CA VAL A 4 -62.92 3.62 36.81
C VAL A 4 -62.79 4.19 35.38
N SER A 5 -62.56 3.26 34.43
CA SER A 5 -63.11 3.13 33.06
C SER A 5 -62.74 4.20 32.00
N SER A 6 -62.39 3.89 30.74
CA SER A 6 -63.08 2.98 29.83
C SER A 6 -62.29 2.72 28.53
N ARG A 7 -62.39 1.49 28.01
CA ARG A 7 -62.17 1.06 26.61
C ARG A 7 -63.49 1.26 25.84
N PRO A 8 -63.53 1.36 24.49
CA PRO A 8 -63.75 0.18 23.62
C PRO A 8 -63.25 0.38 22.14
N PRO A 9 -63.67 -0.41 21.12
CA PRO A 9 -63.68 -1.87 20.99
C PRO A 9 -62.88 -2.38 19.76
N SER A 10 -62.69 -3.69 19.74
CA SER A 10 -62.20 -4.54 18.64
C SER A 10 -63.20 -4.69 17.49
N SER A 11 -62.72 -4.82 16.25
CA SER A 11 -63.40 -5.59 15.20
C SER A 11 -62.43 -6.59 14.57
N SER A 12 -62.94 -7.82 14.50
CA SER A 12 -62.32 -9.04 13.99
C SER A 12 -62.59 -9.21 12.49
N SER A 13 -61.59 -9.64 11.73
CA SER A 13 -61.82 -10.55 10.60
C SER A 13 -60.64 -11.51 10.48
N GLN A 14 -60.90 -12.79 10.76
CA GLN A 14 -60.09 -13.94 10.35
C GLN A 14 -60.78 -14.57 9.16
N THR A 15 -60.03 -15.03 8.14
CA THR A 15 -60.08 -16.38 7.53
C THR A 15 -59.04 -16.53 6.39
N PRO A 16 -58.65 -17.75 5.94
CA PRO A 16 -57.25 -18.23 6.00
C PRO A 16 -56.73 -18.86 4.67
N LEU A 17 -55.61 -19.63 4.77
CA LEU A 17 -54.94 -20.50 3.77
C LEU A 17 -53.93 -19.79 2.85
N MET A 18 -52.72 -20.29 2.55
CA MET A 18 -52.21 -21.66 2.50
C MET A 18 -50.79 -21.78 3.06
N SER A 19 -50.51 -22.94 3.69
CA SER A 19 -49.17 -23.44 3.94
C SER A 19 -48.59 -24.07 2.68
N GLU A 20 -47.29 -23.89 2.44
CA GLU A 20 -46.55 -24.94 1.75
C GLU A 20 -45.18 -25.16 2.41
N LYS A 21 -45.00 -26.41 2.83
CA LYS A 21 -43.80 -27.00 3.40
C LYS A 21 -42.87 -27.42 2.27
N GLY A 22 -41.58 -27.16 2.46
CA GLY A 22 -40.48 -27.90 1.85
C GLY A 22 -39.22 -27.37 2.52
N GLY A 23 -38.56 -28.07 3.44
CA GLY A 23 -38.15 -29.47 3.35
C GLY A 23 -36.63 -29.45 3.41
N ILE A 24 -36.09 -29.36 4.62
CA ILE A 24 -34.66 -29.57 4.92
C ILE A 24 -34.36 -31.06 4.74
N PRO A 25 -33.21 -31.45 4.17
CA PRO A 25 -32.53 -32.65 4.59
C PRO A 25 -31.34 -32.28 5.46
N ASP A 26 -31.40 -32.75 6.70
CA ASP A 26 -30.26 -32.88 7.60
C ASP A 26 -29.19 -33.78 6.96
N ALA A 27 -27.93 -33.40 7.09
CA ALA A 27 -26.82 -34.32 7.03
C ALA A 27 -25.91 -34.03 8.23
N GLU A 28 -25.98 -34.92 9.21
CA GLU A 28 -25.14 -34.95 10.40
C GLU A 28 -23.65 -35.14 10.05
N ALA A 29 -22.83 -34.42 10.81
CA ALA A 29 -21.56 -34.79 11.43
C ALA A 29 -20.46 -35.52 10.61
N GLN A 30 -19.30 -34.87 10.51
CA GLN A 30 -18.01 -35.52 10.75
C GLN A 30 -16.93 -34.54 11.27
N THR A 31 -16.14 -35.06 12.21
CA THR A 31 -15.13 -34.42 13.07
C THR A 31 -13.74 -34.26 12.44
N LYS A 32 -13.00 -33.24 12.91
CA LYS A 32 -11.52 -33.10 13.10
C LYS A 32 -10.55 -33.16 11.90
N GLU A 33 -9.73 -32.12 11.78
CA GLU A 33 -8.23 -32.04 11.62
C GLU A 33 -7.89 -30.65 11.02
N GLY A 34 -6.97 -29.85 11.55
CA GLY A 34 -5.55 -29.89 11.23
C GLY A 34 -5.20 -29.01 10.01
N GLY A 35 -4.59 -27.84 10.25
CA GLY A 35 -3.90 -26.88 9.34
C GLY A 35 -4.04 -26.93 7.81
N ALA A 36 -4.31 -25.77 7.18
CA ALA A 36 -3.82 -25.44 5.84
C ALA A 36 -3.88 -23.92 5.56
N VAL A 37 -2.75 -23.34 5.18
CA VAL A 37 -2.63 -22.03 4.52
C VAL A 37 -3.46 -22.06 3.22
N PRO A 38 -4.25 -21.03 2.88
CA PRO A 38 -5.09 -21.08 1.69
C PRO A 38 -4.22 -21.19 0.43
N PRO A 39 -4.58 -22.06 -0.53
CA PRO A 39 -3.78 -22.30 -1.71
C PRO A 39 -3.76 -21.06 -2.62
N MET A 40 -2.58 -20.74 -3.17
CA MET A 40 -2.43 -19.77 -4.25
C MET A 40 -3.50 -19.96 -5.33
N SER A 41 -4.10 -18.84 -5.78
CA SER A 41 -5.18 -18.85 -6.77
C SER A 41 -4.75 -19.61 -8.03
N THR A 42 -5.68 -20.39 -8.59
CA THR A 42 -5.46 -21.23 -9.78
C THR A 42 -4.86 -20.45 -10.95
N ARG A 43 -5.13 -19.14 -11.05
CA ARG A 43 -4.56 -18.24 -12.06
C ARG A 43 -3.06 -17.97 -11.85
N ARG A 44 -2.61 -17.79 -10.60
CA ARG A 44 -1.18 -17.59 -10.27
C ARG A 44 -0.36 -18.87 -10.50
N LYS A 45 -0.94 -20.04 -10.20
CA LYS A 45 -0.32 -21.35 -10.49
C LYS A 45 -0.17 -21.61 -11.99
N VAL A 46 -1.19 -21.27 -12.80
CA VAL A 46 -1.15 -21.41 -14.26
C VAL A 46 -0.14 -20.45 -14.89
N TYR A 47 -0.04 -19.22 -14.40
CA TYR A 47 0.92 -18.24 -14.93
C TYR A 47 2.38 -18.63 -14.64
N ILE A 48 2.67 -19.04 -13.41
CA ILE A 48 4.02 -19.49 -13.02
C ILE A 48 4.40 -20.79 -13.76
N ALA A 49 3.48 -21.76 -13.86
CA ALA A 49 3.73 -22.98 -14.61
C ALA A 49 3.95 -22.70 -16.12
N GLY A 50 3.20 -21.76 -16.69
CA GLY A 50 3.38 -21.31 -18.08
C GLY A 50 4.73 -20.63 -18.32
N ALA A 51 5.15 -19.74 -17.43
CA ALA A 51 6.44 -19.04 -17.51
C ALA A 51 7.63 -20.02 -17.40
N VAL A 52 7.58 -20.96 -16.46
CA VAL A 52 8.62 -22.00 -16.30
C VAL A 52 8.68 -22.91 -17.53
N LEU A 53 7.53 -23.29 -18.10
CA LEU A 53 7.49 -24.11 -19.31
C LEU A 53 8.11 -23.38 -20.51
N ILE A 54 7.86 -22.07 -20.67
CA ILE A 54 8.46 -21.26 -21.74
C ILE A 54 9.98 -21.20 -21.60
N VAL A 55 10.50 -20.96 -20.38
CA VAL A 55 11.95 -20.91 -20.13
C VAL A 55 12.61 -22.26 -20.42
N VAL A 56 12.00 -23.37 -19.99
CA VAL A 56 12.49 -24.72 -20.28
C VAL A 56 12.49 -25.00 -21.79
N LEU A 57 11.42 -24.61 -22.51
CA LEU A 57 11.34 -24.77 -23.96
C LEU A 57 12.41 -23.94 -24.70
N LEU A 58 12.71 -22.73 -24.24
CA LEU A 58 13.78 -21.89 -24.80
C LEU A 58 15.17 -22.51 -24.58
N ILE A 59 15.43 -23.06 -23.40
CA ILE A 59 16.69 -23.76 -23.10
C ILE A 59 16.83 -25.01 -23.97
N VAL A 60 15.77 -25.81 -24.09
CA VAL A 60 15.76 -27.01 -24.94
C VAL A 60 15.95 -26.64 -26.40
N ALA A 61 15.31 -25.59 -26.91
CA ALA A 61 15.50 -25.10 -28.27
C ALA A 61 16.94 -24.61 -28.53
N ALA A 62 17.57 -23.93 -27.57
CA ALA A 62 18.96 -23.50 -27.67
C ALA A 62 19.93 -24.70 -27.69
N VAL A 63 19.70 -25.71 -26.84
CA VAL A 63 20.49 -26.96 -26.81
C VAL A 63 20.31 -27.75 -28.10
N LEU A 64 19.08 -27.91 -28.60
CA LEU A 64 18.80 -28.62 -29.85
C LEU A 64 19.38 -27.88 -31.07
N SER A 65 19.37 -26.54 -31.07
CA SER A 65 20.01 -25.72 -32.11
C SER A 65 21.53 -25.87 -32.07
N GLY A 66 22.13 -25.90 -30.87
CA GLY A 66 23.55 -26.17 -30.67
C GLY A 66 23.97 -27.57 -31.11
N VAL A 67 23.17 -28.59 -30.81
CA VAL A 67 23.42 -29.98 -31.22
C VAL A 67 23.22 -30.18 -32.73
N SER A 68 22.24 -29.51 -33.34
CA SER A 68 22.03 -29.51 -34.80
C SER A 68 23.20 -28.85 -35.54
N MET A 69 23.75 -27.76 -34.99
CA MET A 69 24.93 -27.08 -35.53
C MET A 69 26.20 -27.92 -35.36
N ALA A 70 26.38 -28.58 -34.22
CA ALA A 70 27.48 -29.51 -34.00
C ALA A 70 27.42 -30.73 -34.93
N LYS A 71 26.22 -31.26 -35.21
CA LYS A 71 26.02 -32.38 -36.14
C LYS A 71 26.28 -31.96 -37.60
N ARG A 72 25.86 -30.75 -38.01
CA ARG A 72 26.21 -30.18 -39.33
C ARG A 72 27.71 -29.93 -39.50
N LEU A 73 28.44 -29.65 -38.42
CA LEU A 73 29.90 -29.49 -38.43
C LEU A 73 30.64 -30.83 -38.49
N GLN A 74 30.09 -31.89 -37.88
CA GLN A 74 30.63 -33.26 -37.99
C GLN A 74 30.37 -33.89 -39.37
N ASP A 75 29.20 -33.65 -39.97
CA ASP A 75 28.89 -34.15 -41.33
C ASP A 75 29.75 -33.47 -42.43
N LEU A 76 30.43 -32.36 -42.12
CA LEU A 76 31.35 -31.66 -43.03
C LEU A 76 32.82 -32.09 -42.91
N GLN A 77 33.18 -33.02 -42.01
CA GLN A 77 34.55 -33.50 -41.83
C GLN A 77 34.95 -34.67 -42.76
N GLY A 78 34.22 -34.89 -43.86
CA GLY A 78 34.38 -36.05 -44.74
C GLY A 78 35.09 -35.84 -46.09
N SER A 79 35.60 -34.64 -46.41
CA SER A 79 36.30 -34.45 -47.70
C SER A 79 37.42 -33.41 -47.62
N ASP A 80 38.51 -33.74 -48.31
CA ASP A 80 39.87 -33.21 -48.21
C ASP A 80 40.09 -31.79 -48.77
N GLU A 81 39.20 -30.83 -48.47
CA GLU A 81 39.29 -29.48 -49.08
C GLU A 81 38.83 -28.33 -48.16
N THR A 82 39.28 -28.29 -46.91
CA THR A 82 38.91 -27.19 -45.97
C THR A 82 40.09 -26.51 -45.26
N ALA A 83 41.33 -26.75 -45.69
CA ALA A 83 42.51 -26.06 -45.13
C ALA A 83 42.56 -24.55 -45.46
N HIS A 84 41.83 -24.08 -46.49
CA HIS A 84 41.84 -22.67 -46.88
C HIS A 84 40.74 -21.79 -46.27
N ILE A 85 39.68 -22.36 -45.68
CA ILE A 85 38.61 -21.59 -45.01
C ILE A 85 38.90 -21.40 -43.51
N LEU A 86 39.71 -22.28 -42.91
CA LEU A 86 40.16 -22.19 -41.52
C LEU A 86 41.19 -21.07 -41.28
N ALA A 87 41.87 -20.57 -42.32
CA ALA A 87 42.83 -19.46 -42.19
C ALA A 87 42.17 -18.06 -42.23
N SER A 88 40.95 -17.93 -42.74
CA SER A 88 40.23 -16.64 -42.83
C SER A 88 39.24 -16.39 -41.68
N LEU A 89 39.03 -17.36 -40.79
CA LEU A 89 38.23 -17.19 -39.56
C LEU A 89 39.07 -16.88 -38.30
N GLY A 90 40.39 -16.71 -38.45
CA GLY A 90 41.32 -16.28 -37.39
C GLY A 90 41.11 -14.86 -36.84
N VAL A 91 40.04 -14.15 -37.25
CA VAL A 91 39.70 -12.80 -36.77
C VAL A 91 38.58 -12.79 -35.72
N MET A 92 37.99 -13.94 -35.36
CA MET A 92 36.94 -14.01 -34.31
C MET A 92 37.33 -14.86 -33.09
N GLY A 93 38.63 -15.09 -32.88
CA GLY A 93 39.14 -15.81 -31.70
C GLY A 93 39.41 -14.93 -30.47
N SER A 94 39.43 -13.61 -30.63
CA SER A 94 39.77 -12.66 -29.55
C SER A 94 38.56 -12.11 -28.78
N SER A 95 37.32 -12.47 -29.16
CA SER A 95 36.11 -12.01 -28.48
C SER A 95 35.51 -13.01 -27.47
N MET A 96 35.96 -14.27 -27.44
CA MET A 96 35.46 -15.27 -26.47
C MET A 96 36.33 -15.45 -25.23
N GLN A 97 37.60 -15.06 -25.26
CA GLN A 97 38.43 -15.01 -24.03
C GLN A 97 38.06 -13.83 -23.12
N GLY A 98 37.55 -12.73 -23.68
CA GLY A 98 36.97 -11.63 -22.91
C GLY A 98 35.67 -12.03 -22.19
N VAL A 99 34.87 -12.93 -22.78
CA VAL A 99 33.60 -13.38 -22.17
C VAL A 99 33.84 -14.44 -21.10
N LEU A 100 34.78 -15.38 -21.29
CA LEU A 100 35.11 -16.35 -20.23
C LEU A 100 35.84 -15.70 -19.04
N GLN A 101 36.72 -14.71 -19.28
CA GLN A 101 37.34 -13.96 -18.17
C GLN A 101 36.37 -12.97 -17.53
N ALA A 102 35.38 -12.42 -18.25
CA ALA A 102 34.30 -11.66 -17.65
C ALA A 102 33.42 -12.56 -16.76
N SER A 103 33.16 -13.82 -17.14
CA SER A 103 32.41 -14.75 -16.29
C SER A 103 33.17 -15.16 -15.02
N THR A 104 34.49 -15.34 -15.06
CA THR A 104 35.28 -15.68 -13.86
C THR A 104 35.60 -14.48 -12.97
N THR A 105 35.69 -13.27 -13.53
CA THR A 105 35.97 -12.05 -12.74
C THR A 105 34.70 -11.38 -12.22
N LEU A 106 33.54 -11.62 -12.85
CA LEU A 106 32.24 -11.21 -12.34
C LEU A 106 31.72 -12.19 -11.26
N ALA A 107 32.09 -13.48 -11.34
CA ALA A 107 31.84 -14.45 -10.27
C ALA A 107 32.66 -14.20 -8.99
N SER A 108 33.73 -13.40 -9.06
CA SER A 108 34.53 -12.99 -7.90
C SER A 108 34.21 -11.58 -7.38
N ARG A 109 33.20 -10.90 -7.95
CA ARG A 109 32.77 -9.55 -7.55
C ARG A 109 31.31 -9.43 -7.17
N THR A 110 30.55 -10.51 -7.22
CA THR A 110 29.44 -10.69 -6.28
C THR A 110 30.04 -10.67 -4.89
N ALA A 111 29.86 -9.55 -4.18
CA ALA A 111 29.94 -9.55 -2.74
C ALA A 111 29.01 -10.67 -2.29
N THR A 112 29.58 -11.83 -1.97
CA THR A 112 28.90 -12.93 -1.32
C THR A 112 28.49 -12.36 0.02
N VAL A 113 27.30 -11.76 0.08
CA VAL A 113 26.65 -11.51 1.35
C VAL A 113 26.58 -12.89 1.99
N PRO A 114 27.15 -13.09 3.19
CA PRO A 114 27.10 -14.39 3.83
C PRO A 114 25.63 -14.84 3.86
N VAL A 115 25.34 -15.95 3.20
CA VAL A 115 24.14 -16.74 3.46
C VAL A 115 24.50 -17.52 4.71
N ASP A 116 24.58 -16.85 5.86
CA ASP A 116 24.69 -17.54 7.13
C ASP A 116 23.63 -17.05 8.11
N ALA A 117 22.76 -18.00 8.47
CA ALA A 117 22.45 -18.41 9.82
C ALA A 117 21.10 -19.09 9.70
N SER A 118 21.03 -20.42 9.59
CA SER A 118 19.77 -21.19 9.67
C SER A 118 18.80 -20.55 10.66
N VAL A 119 17.51 -20.41 10.31
CA VAL A 119 16.51 -20.03 11.34
C VAL A 119 16.71 -20.99 12.51
N PRO A 120 16.80 -20.51 13.77
CA PRO A 120 17.01 -21.40 14.90
C PRO A 120 16.02 -22.55 14.81
N SER A 121 16.52 -23.79 14.97
CA SER A 121 15.69 -24.98 14.85
C SER A 121 14.43 -24.83 15.71
N SER A 122 13.35 -25.49 15.31
CA SER A 122 12.01 -25.49 15.91
C SER A 122 11.92 -25.87 17.41
N THR A 123 13.02 -25.82 18.15
CA THR A 123 13.11 -26.04 19.58
C THR A 123 12.94 -24.72 20.35
N GLY A 124 12.10 -24.73 21.38
CA GLY A 124 11.88 -23.57 22.25
C GLY A 124 10.80 -22.61 21.74
N LEU A 125 11.13 -21.31 21.61
CA LEU A 125 10.18 -20.25 21.27
C LEU A 125 9.42 -20.53 19.96
N TYR A 126 10.12 -20.98 18.93
CA TYR A 126 9.55 -21.23 17.60
C TYR A 126 8.71 -22.52 17.51
N ALA A 127 8.91 -23.46 18.43
CA ALA A 127 7.97 -24.58 18.60
C ALA A 127 6.63 -24.11 19.17
N ARG A 128 6.69 -23.13 20.08
CA ARG A 128 5.51 -22.56 20.74
C ARG A 128 4.79 -21.54 19.86
N PHE A 129 5.52 -20.80 19.04
CA PHE A 129 5.02 -19.73 18.16
C PHE A 129 5.53 -19.96 16.72
N PRO A 130 4.99 -20.97 16.01
CA PRO A 130 5.39 -21.28 14.64
C PRO A 130 5.18 -20.10 13.67
N GLU A 131 4.18 -19.26 13.89
CA GLU A 131 3.90 -18.06 13.10
C GLU A 131 5.08 -17.07 13.10
N LEU A 132 5.83 -16.98 14.21
CA LEU A 132 7.03 -16.15 14.28
C LEU A 132 8.17 -16.72 13.43
N HIS A 133 8.28 -18.05 13.41
CA HIS A 133 9.23 -18.75 12.55
C HIS A 133 8.93 -18.50 11.07
N GLU A 134 7.65 -18.61 10.68
CA GLU A 134 7.18 -18.34 9.32
C GLU A 134 7.49 -16.90 8.88
N MET A 135 7.28 -15.90 9.73
CA MET A 135 7.63 -14.50 9.41
C MET A 135 9.14 -14.29 9.20
N LEU A 136 9.98 -14.91 10.03
CA LEU A 136 11.43 -14.83 9.88
C LEU A 136 11.93 -15.57 8.65
N GLN A 137 11.28 -16.68 8.30
CA GLN A 137 11.57 -17.39 7.05
C GLN A 137 11.13 -16.54 5.85
N GLY A 138 9.93 -15.96 5.88
CA GLY A 138 9.43 -15.07 4.83
C GLY A 138 10.34 -13.86 4.58
N ASN A 139 10.98 -13.30 5.62
CA ASN A 139 11.97 -12.24 5.43
C ASN A 139 13.22 -12.72 4.65
N ARG A 140 13.64 -13.97 4.85
CA ARG A 140 14.78 -14.55 4.12
C ARG A 140 14.41 -14.81 2.68
N ASP A 141 13.20 -15.32 2.46
CA ASP A 141 12.65 -15.56 1.13
C ASP A 141 12.59 -14.23 0.37
N PHE A 142 11.98 -13.19 0.96
CA PHE A 142 12.00 -11.82 0.44
C PHE A 142 13.40 -11.33 0.08
N ARG A 143 14.37 -11.44 1.00
CA ARG A 143 15.76 -11.02 0.74
C ARG A 143 16.37 -11.77 -0.45
N SER A 144 16.10 -13.07 -0.57
CA SER A 144 16.65 -13.91 -1.65
C SER A 144 16.01 -13.60 -3.00
N GLU A 145 14.69 -13.40 -3.02
CA GLU A 145 13.91 -13.05 -4.20
C GLU A 145 14.28 -11.64 -4.69
N SER A 146 14.30 -10.64 -3.80
CA SER A 146 14.72 -9.27 -4.15
C SER A 146 16.15 -9.21 -4.69
N ALA A 147 17.07 -10.07 -4.23
CA ALA A 147 18.43 -10.11 -4.75
C ALA A 147 18.51 -10.61 -6.20
N VAL A 148 17.50 -11.35 -6.66
CA VAL A 148 17.38 -11.86 -8.04
C VAL A 148 16.57 -10.89 -8.90
N GLU A 149 15.43 -10.42 -8.40
CA GLU A 149 14.50 -9.54 -9.14
C GLU A 149 15.06 -8.12 -9.30
N GLU A 150 15.60 -7.54 -8.22
CA GLU A 150 16.18 -6.20 -8.21
C GLU A 150 17.55 -6.18 -7.50
N PRO A 151 18.62 -6.64 -8.18
CA PRO A 151 19.96 -6.67 -7.61
C PRO A 151 20.40 -5.29 -7.10
N GLY A 152 20.66 -5.21 -5.79
CA GLY A 152 21.11 -3.98 -5.14
C GLY A 152 20.02 -3.18 -4.44
N LEU A 153 18.72 -3.54 -4.57
CA LEU A 153 17.60 -2.84 -3.93
C LEU A 153 17.86 -2.56 -2.44
N ILE A 154 18.14 -3.60 -1.65
CA ILE A 154 18.38 -3.47 -0.20
C ILE A 154 19.58 -2.55 0.11
N ALA A 155 20.63 -2.59 -0.73
CA ALA A 155 21.80 -1.75 -0.55
C ALA A 155 21.51 -0.28 -0.87
N GLU A 156 20.65 0.00 -1.86
CA GLU A 156 20.16 1.35 -2.14
C GLU A 156 19.26 1.87 -1.02
N LEU A 157 18.30 1.05 -0.55
CA LEU A 157 17.41 1.41 0.56
C LEU A 157 18.19 1.77 1.84
N ALA A 158 19.31 1.09 2.09
CA ALA A 158 20.16 1.36 3.25
C ALA A 158 20.84 2.74 3.20
N LYS A 159 20.95 3.38 2.02
CA LYS A 159 21.57 4.72 1.87
C LYS A 159 20.63 5.84 2.28
N GLY A 160 19.32 5.60 2.32
CA GLY A 160 18.30 6.57 2.73
C GLY A 160 17.02 6.47 1.91
N GLN A 161 16.10 7.37 2.19
CA GLN A 161 14.79 7.43 1.53
C GLN A 161 14.51 8.86 1.01
N LYS A 162 13.79 8.95 -0.11
CA LYS A 162 13.29 10.20 -0.68
C LYS A 162 11.87 9.98 -1.24
N PRO A 163 10.91 9.60 -0.39
CA PRO A 163 9.56 9.30 -0.83
C PRO A 163 8.91 10.56 -1.42
N LYS A 164 8.14 10.39 -2.49
CA LYS A 164 7.30 11.48 -3.02
C LYS A 164 5.96 11.58 -2.31
N PHE A 165 5.54 10.49 -1.67
CA PHE A 165 4.25 10.35 -1.02
C PHE A 165 4.42 10.15 0.48
N ALA A 166 3.68 10.92 1.27
CA ALA A 166 3.28 10.56 2.62
C ALA A 166 1.89 9.93 2.57
N TYR A 167 1.63 8.96 3.44
CA TYR A 167 0.41 8.18 3.43
C TYR A 167 -0.16 8.00 4.83
N LEU A 168 -1.45 8.30 5.01
CA LEU A 168 -2.23 8.00 6.20
C LEU A 168 -3.25 6.91 5.87
N GLY A 169 -2.99 5.72 6.38
CA GLY A 169 -3.86 4.55 6.21
C GLY A 169 -4.56 4.11 7.49
N CYS A 170 -5.48 3.17 7.34
CA CYS A 170 -6.07 2.48 8.48
C CYS A 170 -5.10 1.41 9.00
N SER A 171 -5.05 1.17 10.32
CA SER A 171 -4.30 0.06 10.93
C SER A 171 -4.76 -1.33 10.45
N ASP A 172 -5.93 -1.42 9.79
CA ASP A 172 -6.42 -2.61 9.11
C ASP A 172 -5.36 -3.23 8.18
N SER A 173 -5.11 -4.53 8.32
CA SER A 173 -4.06 -5.25 7.60
C SER A 173 -4.40 -5.62 6.16
N ARG A 174 -5.63 -5.34 5.69
CA ARG A 174 -6.09 -5.74 4.34
C ARG A 174 -5.51 -4.88 3.22
N VAL A 175 -4.97 -3.71 3.53
CA VAL A 175 -4.55 -2.71 2.52
C VAL A 175 -3.12 -2.22 2.77
N PRO A 176 -2.08 -3.05 2.58
CA PRO A 176 -0.70 -2.59 2.60
C PRO A 176 -0.45 -1.63 1.42
N GLU A 177 -0.08 -0.39 1.71
CA GLU A 177 0.05 0.68 0.71
C GLU A 177 1.04 0.37 -0.41
N THR A 178 2.19 -0.21 -0.08
CA THR A 178 3.18 -0.63 -1.07
C THR A 178 2.64 -1.70 -2.02
N THR A 179 1.85 -2.64 -1.51
CA THR A 179 1.26 -3.72 -2.32
C THR A 179 0.13 -3.22 -3.21
N VAL A 180 -0.81 -2.45 -2.66
CA VAL A 180 -2.02 -2.04 -3.41
C VAL A 180 -1.73 -0.94 -4.42
N LEU A 181 -0.64 -0.17 -4.23
CA LEU A 181 -0.20 0.87 -5.15
C LEU A 181 0.92 0.39 -6.10
N ASP A 182 1.35 -0.87 -6.00
CA ASP A 182 2.51 -1.39 -6.75
C ASP A 182 3.75 -0.50 -6.58
N ALA A 183 4.00 -0.07 -5.33
CA ALA A 183 5.08 0.84 -4.99
C ALA A 183 6.25 0.09 -4.34
N ASN A 184 7.47 0.54 -4.60
CA ASN A 184 8.66 -0.05 -4.02
C ASN A 184 8.82 0.36 -2.55
N PRO A 185 9.55 -0.44 -1.74
CA PRO A 185 9.98 0.01 -0.43
C PRO A 185 10.69 1.37 -0.54
N GLY A 186 10.31 2.33 0.31
CA GLY A 186 10.90 3.68 0.31
C GLY A 186 10.23 4.70 -0.64
N ASP A 187 9.29 4.29 -1.49
CA ASP A 187 8.52 5.22 -2.34
C ASP A 187 7.46 6.01 -1.56
N VAL A 188 6.94 5.39 -0.48
CA VAL A 188 5.86 5.91 0.34
C VAL A 188 6.29 5.98 1.81
N PHE A 189 6.09 7.14 2.44
CA PHE A 189 6.31 7.35 3.88
C PHE A 189 4.99 7.19 4.64
N VAL A 190 4.92 6.22 5.54
CA VAL A 190 3.63 5.67 5.98
C VAL A 190 3.38 5.94 7.45
N THR A 191 2.15 6.37 7.77
CA THR A 191 1.56 6.25 9.11
C THR A 191 0.20 5.55 9.01
N ARG A 192 -0.14 4.77 10.04
CA ARG A 192 -1.39 4.01 10.10
C ARG A 192 -1.99 4.12 11.50
N ASN A 193 -3.28 4.44 11.58
CA ASN A 193 -4.04 4.45 12.83
C ASN A 193 -5.47 3.92 12.61
N ILE A 194 -6.22 3.70 13.70
CA ILE A 194 -7.58 3.15 13.60
C ILE A 194 -8.49 4.17 12.90
N GLY A 195 -9.07 3.81 11.76
CA GLY A 195 -9.98 4.69 11.02
C GLY A 195 -9.30 5.85 10.30
N ASN A 196 -7.97 5.79 10.08
CA ASN A 196 -7.20 6.75 9.28
C ASN A 196 -7.53 8.22 9.62
N LEU A 197 -7.55 8.52 10.91
CA LEU A 197 -7.93 9.81 11.46
C LEU A 197 -6.72 10.74 11.57
N TYR A 198 -6.98 12.03 11.40
CA TYR A 198 -6.01 13.07 11.71
C TYR A 198 -6.63 14.04 12.71
N THR A 199 -5.95 14.28 13.81
CA THR A 199 -6.31 15.32 14.78
C THR A 199 -5.06 16.07 15.22
N MET A 200 -5.21 17.37 15.46
CA MET A 200 -4.08 18.27 15.80
C MET A 200 -3.56 18.06 17.23
N ASP A 201 -4.17 17.13 17.98
CA ASP A 201 -3.73 16.69 19.30
C ASP A 201 -3.05 15.30 19.25
N ASP A 202 -3.02 14.64 18.10
CA ASP A 202 -2.30 13.39 17.89
C ASP A 202 -0.85 13.68 17.47
N LEU A 203 0.02 13.80 18.47
CA LEU A 203 1.45 13.99 18.26
C LEU A 203 2.09 12.90 17.37
N SER A 204 1.54 11.68 17.34
CA SER A 204 2.05 10.61 16.48
C SER A 204 1.88 10.97 15.01
N SER A 205 0.69 11.37 14.59
CA SER A 205 0.44 11.76 13.19
C SER A 205 1.11 13.08 12.83
N GLU A 206 1.09 14.07 13.74
CA GLU A 206 1.74 15.37 13.50
C GLU A 206 3.24 15.23 13.26
N THR A 207 3.94 14.40 14.07
CA THR A 207 5.39 14.23 13.92
C THR A 207 5.76 13.54 12.60
N VAL A 208 4.94 12.60 12.13
CA VAL A 208 5.13 11.95 10.82
C VAL A 208 4.99 12.98 9.70
N PHE A 209 3.91 13.78 9.67
CA PHE A 209 3.71 14.78 8.62
C PHE A 209 4.73 15.93 8.68
N SER A 210 5.10 16.36 9.88
CA SER A 210 6.15 17.35 10.07
C SER A 210 7.48 16.87 9.47
N TYR A 211 7.85 15.61 9.72
CA TYR A 211 9.04 15.01 9.14
C TYR A 211 8.94 14.81 7.63
N ALA A 212 7.80 14.29 7.14
CA ALA A 212 7.58 14.04 5.72
C ALA A 212 7.67 15.33 4.89
N VAL A 213 7.00 16.40 5.33
CA VAL A 213 6.98 17.69 4.63
C VAL A 213 8.30 18.43 4.82
N GLY A 214 8.77 18.55 6.07
CA GLY A 214 9.93 19.42 6.39
C GLY A 214 11.29 18.78 6.14
N SER A 215 11.43 17.46 6.30
CA SER A 215 12.72 16.76 6.19
C SER A 215 12.85 15.94 4.91
N LEU A 216 11.77 15.26 4.49
CA LEU A 216 11.79 14.42 3.29
C LEU A 216 11.39 15.17 2.02
N GLY A 217 10.65 16.28 2.15
CA GLY A 217 10.18 17.07 1.01
C GLY A 217 9.17 16.32 0.14
N VAL A 218 8.25 15.56 0.76
CA VAL A 218 7.18 14.87 0.04
C VAL A 218 6.34 15.86 -0.78
N GLN A 219 5.85 15.42 -1.93
CA GLN A 219 5.02 16.20 -2.85
C GLN A 219 3.53 15.94 -2.62
N HIS A 220 3.19 14.78 -2.07
CA HIS A 220 1.82 14.33 -1.93
C HIS A 220 1.59 13.76 -0.52
N ILE A 221 0.50 14.15 0.13
CA ILE A 221 -0.07 13.47 1.29
C ILE A 221 -1.34 12.77 0.82
N VAL A 222 -1.42 11.46 0.98
CA VAL A 222 -2.60 10.66 0.62
C VAL A 222 -3.25 10.14 1.89
N VAL A 223 -4.53 10.45 2.07
CA VAL A 223 -5.39 9.76 3.04
C VAL A 223 -6.14 8.67 2.29
N MET A 224 -6.00 7.42 2.72
CA MET A 224 -6.72 6.32 2.09
C MET A 224 -7.39 5.42 3.13
N ALA A 225 -8.68 5.19 2.91
CA ALA A 225 -9.48 4.25 3.68
C ALA A 225 -9.86 3.03 2.83
N ALA A 226 -10.06 1.89 3.50
CA ALA A 226 -10.55 0.69 2.85
C ALA A 226 -12.08 0.65 2.90
N ILE A 227 -12.70 0.39 1.75
CA ILE A 227 -14.10 -0.02 1.65
C ILE A 227 -14.11 -1.55 1.54
N ALA A 228 -14.88 -2.17 2.43
CA ALA A 228 -15.16 -3.60 2.44
C ALA A 228 -16.62 -3.78 2.89
N SER A 229 -17.14 -5.00 2.80
CA SER A 229 -18.44 -5.32 3.39
C SER A 229 -18.48 -4.86 4.85
N ALA A 230 -19.63 -4.35 5.28
CA ALA A 230 -19.83 -3.96 6.67
C ALA A 230 -19.37 -5.12 7.59
N PRO A 231 -18.59 -4.84 8.65
CA PRO A 231 -18.04 -5.91 9.48
C PRO A 231 -19.17 -6.74 10.09
N ASP A 232 -19.06 -8.07 10.03
CA ASP A 232 -20.11 -9.00 10.51
C ASP A 232 -20.44 -8.83 12.01
N ASP A 233 -19.52 -8.25 12.77
CA ASP A 233 -19.70 -7.87 14.17
C ASP A 233 -19.21 -6.42 14.38
N VAL A 234 -20.15 -5.48 14.41
CA VAL A 234 -19.91 -4.17 14.98
C VAL A 234 -20.10 -4.32 16.48
N ASN A 235 -18.99 -4.45 17.22
CA ASN A 235 -19.05 -4.40 18.67
C ASN A 235 -19.50 -2.99 19.10
N THR A 236 -20.81 -2.82 19.26
CA THR A 236 -21.44 -1.58 19.74
C THR A 236 -21.24 -1.37 21.24
N ASN A 237 -20.73 -2.37 21.96
CA ASN A 237 -20.54 -2.35 23.41
C ASN A 237 -19.07 -2.03 23.77
N MET A 238 -18.53 -1.01 23.10
CA MET A 238 -17.20 -0.45 23.36
C MET A 238 -17.28 0.80 24.26
N ASP A 239 -18.43 1.00 24.92
CA ASP A 239 -18.66 2.09 25.85
C ASP A 239 -17.53 2.13 26.89
N HIS A 240 -16.90 3.30 27.03
CA HIS A 240 -15.77 3.60 27.91
C HIS A 240 -14.40 3.06 27.47
N THR A 241 -14.23 2.64 26.21
CA THR A 241 -12.92 2.22 25.69
C THR A 241 -12.10 3.40 25.12
N ARG A 242 -10.79 3.21 25.04
CA ARG A 242 -9.89 4.16 24.35
C ARG A 242 -10.23 4.29 22.86
N VAL A 243 -10.68 3.18 22.24
CA VAL A 243 -11.11 3.16 20.84
C VAL A 243 -12.35 4.04 20.66
N GLU A 244 -13.34 3.95 21.55
CA GLU A 244 -14.53 4.81 21.48
C GLU A 244 -14.17 6.30 21.57
N THR A 245 -13.22 6.65 22.45
CA THR A 245 -12.71 8.02 22.55
C THR A 245 -12.00 8.47 21.27
N TRP A 246 -11.19 7.59 20.69
CA TRP A 246 -10.46 7.84 19.46
C TRP A 246 -11.37 8.04 18.24
N ILE A 247 -12.42 7.23 18.07
CA ILE A 247 -13.33 7.29 16.91
C ILE A 247 -14.43 8.37 17.02
N ARG A 248 -14.37 9.25 18.04
CA ARG A 248 -15.31 10.38 18.17
C ARG A 248 -15.44 11.23 16.90
N PRO A 249 -14.38 11.52 16.11
CA PRO A 249 -14.52 12.20 14.84
C PRO A 249 -15.47 11.48 13.87
N ILE A 250 -15.37 10.15 13.75
CA ILE A 250 -16.24 9.33 12.89
C ILE A 250 -17.69 9.37 13.42
N ARG A 251 -17.89 9.25 14.74
CA ARG A 251 -19.22 9.35 15.35
C ARG A 251 -19.86 10.71 15.10
N ARG A 252 -19.06 11.79 15.13
CA ARG A 252 -19.53 13.13 14.77
C ARG A 252 -19.97 13.19 13.31
N ILE A 253 -19.18 12.64 12.38
CA ILE A 253 -19.56 12.58 10.96
C ILE A 253 -20.89 11.83 10.80
N TYR A 254 -21.05 10.67 11.42
CA TYR A 254 -22.31 9.94 11.40
C TYR A 254 -23.48 10.78 11.96
N ALA A 255 -23.28 11.52 13.03
CA ALA A 255 -24.31 12.34 13.65
C ALA A 255 -24.70 13.58 12.83
N THR A 256 -23.76 14.18 12.09
CA THR A 256 -23.95 15.47 11.42
C THR A 256 -23.99 15.40 9.89
N SER A 257 -23.69 14.26 9.28
CA SER A 257 -23.70 14.16 7.82
C SER A 257 -25.12 14.29 7.26
N GLU A 258 -25.25 15.08 6.20
CA GLU A 258 -26.48 15.26 5.41
C GLU A 258 -26.52 14.37 4.17
N ARG A 259 -25.51 13.51 3.98
CA ARG A 259 -25.48 12.53 2.89
C ARG A 259 -26.67 11.57 3.04
N ILE A 260 -27.41 11.34 1.96
CA ILE A 260 -28.73 10.70 2.02
C ILE A 260 -28.67 9.28 2.61
N GLU A 261 -27.64 8.50 2.28
CA GLU A 261 -27.42 7.15 2.77
C GLU A 261 -27.29 7.14 4.30
N ILE A 262 -26.42 8.00 4.84
CA ILE A 262 -26.17 8.12 6.30
C ILE A 262 -27.41 8.70 7.00
N LYS A 263 -27.97 9.77 6.47
CA LYS A 263 -29.10 10.49 7.08
C LYS A 263 -30.35 9.61 7.15
N SER A 264 -30.71 8.97 6.03
CA SER A 264 -31.88 8.09 5.98
C SER A 264 -31.74 6.88 6.91
N PHE A 265 -30.53 6.31 7.00
CA PHE A 265 -30.22 5.25 7.96
C PHE A 265 -30.38 5.75 9.41
N ARG A 266 -29.77 6.89 9.75
CA ARG A 266 -29.84 7.50 11.08
C ARG A 266 -31.28 7.81 11.50
N GLU A 267 -32.09 8.34 10.60
CA GLU A 267 -33.50 8.65 10.87
C GLU A 267 -34.33 7.39 11.06
N LYS A 268 -34.14 6.37 10.19
CA LYS A 268 -34.80 5.07 10.28
C LYS A 268 -34.55 4.38 11.63
N TRP A 269 -33.32 4.45 12.14
CA TRP A 269 -32.90 3.79 13.37
C TRP A 269 -32.84 4.72 14.59
N SER A 270 -33.39 5.93 14.51
CA SER A 270 -33.30 6.97 15.55
C SER A 270 -33.88 6.58 16.92
N LYS A 271 -34.81 5.63 16.96
CA LYS A 271 -35.47 5.14 18.18
C LYS A 271 -35.04 3.72 18.58
N ALA A 272 -34.05 3.16 17.89
CA ALA A 272 -33.61 1.80 18.17
C ALA A 272 -32.68 1.77 19.38
N ASP A 273 -32.95 0.86 20.33
CA ASP A 273 -32.08 0.66 21.50
C ASP A 273 -30.71 0.07 21.11
N ARG A 274 -30.66 -0.68 20.00
CA ARG A 274 -29.45 -1.25 19.41
C ARG A 274 -29.61 -1.36 17.89
N ILE A 275 -28.51 -1.13 17.17
CA ILE A 275 -28.39 -1.35 15.73
C ILE A 275 -27.44 -2.51 15.52
N ASP A 276 -27.87 -3.55 14.80
CA ASP A 276 -27.02 -4.67 14.42
C ASP A 276 -26.13 -4.29 13.22
N ALA A 277 -24.94 -4.86 13.14
CA ALA A 277 -24.07 -4.72 11.98
C ALA A 277 -24.78 -5.13 10.68
N THR A 278 -25.61 -6.17 10.71
CA THR A 278 -26.38 -6.63 9.55
C THR A 278 -27.44 -5.62 9.09
N ASN A 279 -27.73 -4.59 9.88
CA ASN A 279 -28.63 -3.51 9.46
C ASN A 279 -27.92 -2.48 8.59
N VAL A 280 -26.60 -2.34 8.72
CA VAL A 280 -25.78 -1.38 7.98
C VAL A 280 -25.54 -1.93 6.58
N THR A 281 -26.09 -1.27 5.56
CA THR A 281 -25.83 -1.63 4.17
C THR A 281 -24.46 -1.12 3.73
N ASP A 282 -23.90 -1.73 2.68
CA ASP A 282 -22.64 -1.28 2.09
C ASP A 282 -22.72 0.19 1.66
N ASP A 283 -23.86 0.65 1.11
CA ASP A 283 -24.04 2.06 0.73
C ASP A 283 -23.88 3.02 1.92
N VAL A 284 -24.41 2.67 3.10
CA VAL A 284 -24.29 3.48 4.32
C VAL A 284 -22.85 3.45 4.84
N TRP A 285 -22.23 2.27 4.81
CA TRP A 285 -20.85 2.08 5.27
C TRP A 285 -19.87 2.86 4.38
N ASN A 286 -19.94 2.67 3.07
CA ASN A 286 -19.13 3.34 2.06
C ASN A 286 -19.29 4.85 2.18
N ALA A 287 -20.54 5.30 2.37
CA ALA A 287 -20.83 6.70 2.58
C ALA A 287 -20.10 7.29 3.78
N LEU A 288 -20.11 6.59 4.92
CA LEU A 288 -19.42 7.02 6.13
C LEU A 288 -17.89 7.01 5.98
N VAL A 289 -17.35 5.99 5.29
CA VAL A 289 -15.90 5.88 5.00
C VAL A 289 -15.43 7.04 4.12
N GLU A 290 -16.15 7.35 3.05
CA GLU A 290 -15.82 8.47 2.16
C GLU A 290 -15.90 9.82 2.90
N GLU A 291 -16.94 10.04 3.71
CA GLU A 291 -17.06 11.26 4.52
C GLU A 291 -15.94 11.38 5.56
N ASN A 292 -15.46 10.25 6.10
CA ASN A 292 -14.30 10.21 6.99
C ASN A 292 -13.01 10.63 6.28
N VAL A 293 -12.76 10.12 5.08
CA VAL A 293 -11.60 10.52 4.26
C VAL A 293 -11.66 12.02 3.96
N LYS A 294 -12.81 12.53 3.49
CA LYS A 294 -13.03 13.95 3.22
C LYS A 294 -12.75 14.81 4.45
N SER A 295 -13.34 14.44 5.60
CA SER A 295 -13.17 15.17 6.84
C SER A 295 -11.72 15.16 7.33
N THR A 296 -10.99 14.06 7.10
CA THR A 296 -9.56 13.94 7.45
C THR A 296 -8.69 14.81 6.56
N VAL A 297 -8.93 14.82 5.24
CA VAL A 297 -8.25 15.73 4.31
C VAL A 297 -8.46 17.18 4.73
N GLU A 298 -9.69 17.59 5.07
CA GLU A 298 -9.95 18.95 5.58
C GLU A 298 -9.16 19.30 6.84
N ARG A 299 -8.92 18.35 7.75
CA ARG A 299 -8.09 18.59 8.93
C ARG A 299 -6.61 18.71 8.58
N ILE A 300 -6.08 17.86 7.70
CA ILE A 300 -4.68 17.92 7.27
C ILE A 300 -4.40 19.23 6.53
N LYS A 301 -5.34 19.73 5.73
CA LYS A 301 -5.21 21.04 5.09
C LYS A 301 -4.97 22.15 6.12
N LEU A 302 -5.53 22.04 7.33
CA LEU A 302 -5.37 23.02 8.40
C LEU A 302 -4.12 22.81 9.27
N ASP A 303 -3.34 21.76 8.99
CA ASP A 303 -2.09 21.49 9.72
C ASP A 303 -1.09 22.64 9.57
N PRO A 304 -0.38 23.08 10.64
CA PRO A 304 0.51 24.23 10.55
C PRO A 304 1.74 23.97 9.69
N THR A 305 2.20 22.72 9.55
CA THR A 305 3.30 22.36 8.66
C THR A 305 2.85 22.44 7.21
N VAL A 306 1.67 21.91 6.88
CA VAL A 306 1.08 21.99 5.54
C VAL A 306 0.83 23.45 5.14
N GLN A 307 0.19 24.23 6.00
CA GLN A 307 -0.06 25.66 5.77
C GLN A 307 1.23 26.45 5.57
N ARG A 308 2.27 26.17 6.37
CA ARG A 308 3.58 26.83 6.21
C ARG A 308 4.27 26.45 4.90
N SER A 309 4.18 25.19 4.48
CA SER A 309 4.69 24.72 3.20
C SER A 309 4.02 25.45 2.03
N TRP A 310 2.69 25.53 2.04
CA TRP A 310 1.91 26.25 1.02
C TRP A 310 2.24 27.74 0.97
N ALA A 311 2.29 28.41 2.13
CA ALA A 311 2.66 29.81 2.20
C ALA A 311 4.09 30.06 1.66
N GLY A 312 5.04 29.18 2.00
CA GLY A 312 6.41 29.23 1.50
C GLY A 312 6.49 29.09 -0.03
N TYR A 313 5.75 28.14 -0.59
CA TYR A 313 5.65 27.92 -2.04
C TYR A 313 5.11 29.14 -2.78
N LEU A 314 3.98 29.69 -2.33
CA LEU A 314 3.37 30.88 -2.93
C LEU A 314 4.29 32.11 -2.85
N SER A 315 4.95 32.30 -1.71
CA SER A 315 5.86 33.44 -1.48
C SER A 315 7.05 33.40 -2.44
N HIS A 316 7.65 32.22 -2.62
CA HIS A 316 8.78 32.04 -3.53
C HIS A 316 8.37 32.28 -4.99
N ASN A 317 7.25 31.71 -5.44
CA ASN A 317 6.79 31.87 -6.81
C ASN A 317 6.34 33.30 -7.13
N ALA A 318 5.82 34.03 -6.14
CA ALA A 318 5.56 35.47 -6.29
C ALA A 318 6.86 36.27 -6.47
N SER A 319 7.91 35.98 -5.69
CA SER A 319 9.21 36.67 -5.81
C SER A 319 9.92 36.39 -7.14
N THR A 320 9.91 35.14 -7.63
CA THR A 320 10.53 34.77 -8.91
C THR A 320 9.87 35.47 -10.10
N THR A 321 8.56 35.72 -10.02
CA THR A 321 7.81 36.46 -11.05
C THR A 321 8.22 37.93 -11.09
N VAL A 322 8.58 38.54 -9.95
CA VAL A 322 8.98 39.95 -9.86
C VAL A 322 10.44 40.15 -10.28
N THR A 323 11.35 39.23 -9.96
CA THR A 323 12.79 39.37 -10.29
C THR A 323 13.11 39.23 -11.78
N ASN A 324 12.23 38.63 -12.58
CA ASN A 324 12.38 38.62 -14.06
C ASN A 324 12.07 39.98 -14.72
N THR A 325 11.75 41.03 -13.94
CA THR A 325 11.46 42.37 -14.46
C THR A 325 12.40 43.48 -13.96
N ALA A 326 13.49 43.17 -13.25
CA ALA A 326 14.41 44.20 -12.78
C ALA A 326 15.88 43.75 -12.75
N ASP A 327 16.67 44.22 -13.72
CA ASP A 327 18.13 44.35 -13.63
C ASP A 327 18.49 45.41 -12.56
N LEU A 328 18.98 45.00 -11.38
CA LEU A 328 19.79 45.85 -10.49
C LEU A 328 20.73 44.98 -9.61
N PRO A 329 21.95 45.45 -9.28
CA PRO A 329 23.03 44.60 -8.77
C PRO A 329 22.98 44.34 -7.26
N ALA A 330 23.61 43.21 -6.89
CA ALA A 330 23.60 42.56 -5.59
C ALA A 330 24.12 43.40 -4.40
N ALA A 331 23.45 43.27 -3.25
CA ALA A 331 23.95 43.67 -1.95
C ALA A 331 24.24 42.42 -1.09
N THR A 332 25.47 42.37 -0.57
CA THR A 332 26.07 41.34 0.27
C THR A 332 25.35 41.21 1.62
N GLN A 333 25.01 39.99 2.06
CA GLN A 333 24.59 39.72 3.43
C GLN A 333 25.56 38.78 4.15
N ASN A 334 25.95 39.20 5.36
CA ASN A 334 26.82 38.50 6.30
C ASN A 334 26.09 37.37 7.02
N SER A 335 26.69 36.18 7.06
CA SER A 335 26.19 35.02 7.81
C SER A 335 26.79 34.96 9.23
N ALA A 336 25.94 35.07 10.25
CA ALA A 336 26.27 34.70 11.63
C ALA A 336 25.76 33.27 11.90
N GLY A 337 26.68 32.36 12.23
CA GLY A 337 26.40 30.94 12.46
C GLY A 337 25.77 30.67 13.82
N SER A 338 24.72 29.84 13.82
CA SER A 338 24.21 29.15 15.00
C SER A 338 24.37 27.63 14.80
N HIS A 339 25.02 26.98 15.76
CA HIS A 339 25.26 25.55 15.79
C HIS A 339 23.94 24.78 15.98
N LEU A 340 23.60 23.90 15.04
CA LEU A 340 22.54 22.88 15.19
C LEU A 340 23.16 21.51 15.55
N PRO A 341 22.45 20.66 16.31
CA PRO A 341 22.98 19.41 16.85
C PRO A 341 23.17 18.31 15.79
N LEU A 342 24.03 17.35 16.13
CA LEU A 342 24.74 16.38 15.27
C LEU A 342 23.90 15.27 14.58
N PHE A 343 22.56 15.39 14.52
CA PHE A 343 21.68 14.40 13.84
C PHE A 343 20.64 15.07 12.95
N ALA A 344 21.08 16.04 12.15
CA ALA A 344 20.36 16.45 10.95
C ALA A 344 21.37 17.07 9.99
N ARG A 345 22.17 16.23 9.32
CA ARG A 345 22.54 16.60 7.95
C ARG A 345 21.31 16.35 7.08
N ALA A 346 20.25 17.12 7.34
CA ALA A 346 19.30 17.44 6.29
C ALA A 346 20.15 17.90 5.11
N ALA A 347 19.83 17.41 3.92
CA ALA A 347 20.43 17.93 2.70
C ALA A 347 20.52 19.45 2.83
N ALA A 348 21.68 20.03 2.51
CA ALA A 348 21.83 21.48 2.49
C ALA A 348 20.61 22.10 1.78
N PRO A 349 20.06 23.24 2.24
CA PRO A 349 18.88 23.84 1.61
C PRO A 349 19.26 24.32 0.22
N SER A 350 19.18 23.41 -0.74
CA SER A 350 19.29 23.65 -2.16
C SER A 350 18.10 22.97 -2.81
N SER A 351 16.95 23.65 -2.82
CA SER A 351 15.85 23.33 -3.73
C SER A 351 14.74 24.33 -3.51
N ASP A 352 14.17 24.79 -4.60
CA ASP A 352 12.91 25.55 -4.62
C ASP A 352 11.86 24.87 -3.71
N PRO A 353 10.93 25.65 -3.13
CA PRO A 353 9.91 25.09 -2.27
C PRO A 353 9.11 24.01 -3.01
N VAL A 354 8.86 22.91 -2.32
CA VAL A 354 8.10 21.78 -2.87
C VAL A 354 6.62 22.16 -2.97
N GLU A 355 6.02 21.87 -4.14
CA GLU A 355 4.58 21.97 -4.32
C GLU A 355 3.89 20.79 -3.64
N LEU A 356 3.38 21.01 -2.43
CA LEU A 356 2.73 19.98 -1.62
C LEU A 356 1.22 19.89 -1.91
N TRP A 357 0.73 18.68 -2.18
CA TRP A 357 -0.68 18.37 -2.37
C TRP A 357 -1.21 17.41 -1.32
N VAL A 358 -2.50 17.51 -0.99
CA VAL A 358 -3.23 16.61 -0.08
C VAL A 358 -4.38 15.97 -0.85
N HIS A 359 -4.50 14.65 -0.78
CA HIS A 359 -5.44 13.83 -1.55
C HIS A 359 -6.26 12.92 -0.63
N GLY A 360 -7.46 12.54 -1.08
CA GLY A 360 -8.31 11.59 -0.38
C GLY A 360 -8.82 10.51 -1.32
N TRP A 361 -8.46 9.26 -1.02
CA TRP A 361 -8.79 8.09 -1.83
C TRP A 361 -9.53 7.04 -0.99
N VAL A 362 -10.22 6.13 -1.67
CA VAL A 362 -10.78 4.91 -1.08
C VAL A 362 -10.35 3.69 -1.88
N TYR A 363 -9.98 2.62 -1.20
CA TYR A 363 -9.63 1.35 -1.82
C TYR A 363 -10.77 0.35 -1.61
N ASP A 364 -11.38 -0.12 -2.68
CA ASP A 364 -12.38 -1.17 -2.63
C ASP A 364 -11.70 -2.54 -2.58
N VAL A 365 -11.77 -3.19 -1.42
CA VAL A 365 -11.14 -4.50 -1.18
C VAL A 365 -11.78 -5.60 -2.03
N SER A 366 -13.04 -5.45 -2.45
CA SER A 366 -13.75 -6.45 -3.24
C SER A 366 -13.32 -6.45 -4.71
N THR A 367 -12.98 -5.29 -5.25
CA THR A 367 -12.56 -5.11 -6.66
C THR A 367 -11.05 -4.94 -6.81
N GLY A 368 -10.37 -4.53 -5.75
CA GLY A 368 -8.94 -4.19 -5.76
C GLY A 368 -8.64 -2.83 -6.39
N ILE A 369 -9.63 -1.95 -6.53
CA ILE A 369 -9.50 -0.66 -7.22
C ILE A 369 -9.38 0.49 -6.21
N VAL A 370 -8.45 1.40 -6.48
CA VAL A 370 -8.36 2.71 -5.80
C VAL A 370 -9.24 3.72 -6.53
N HIS A 371 -10.09 4.42 -5.79
CA HIS A 371 -10.93 5.51 -6.28
C HIS A 371 -10.48 6.83 -5.67
N ASP A 372 -10.20 7.81 -6.53
CA ASP A 372 -9.99 9.20 -6.11
C ASP A 372 -11.33 9.89 -5.84
N LEU A 373 -11.48 10.51 -4.66
CA LEU A 373 -12.69 11.24 -4.28
C LEU A 373 -12.77 12.64 -4.91
N GLY A 374 -11.74 13.09 -5.64
CA GLY A 374 -11.72 14.37 -6.33
C GLY A 374 -11.59 15.57 -5.38
N ILE A 375 -11.02 15.37 -4.19
CA ILE A 375 -10.90 16.38 -3.13
C ILE A 375 -9.48 16.92 -2.96
N SER A 376 -8.66 16.75 -3.99
CA SER A 376 -7.26 17.16 -3.97
C SER A 376 -7.11 18.67 -3.76
N ALA A 377 -6.20 19.07 -2.86
CA ALA A 377 -5.92 20.47 -2.55
C ALA A 377 -4.42 20.74 -2.43
N GLY A 378 -3.98 21.89 -2.90
CA GLY A 378 -2.60 22.35 -2.86
C GLY A 378 -2.49 23.83 -2.51
N PRO A 379 -1.33 24.48 -2.80
CA PRO A 379 -1.09 25.87 -2.42
C PRO A 379 -2.09 26.86 -3.02
N HIS A 380 -2.65 26.55 -4.19
CA HIS A 380 -3.64 27.38 -4.88
C HIS A 380 -5.10 27.05 -4.50
N GLY A 381 -5.31 26.21 -3.49
CA GLY A 381 -6.62 25.73 -3.06
C GLY A 381 -6.98 24.39 -3.70
N ALA A 382 -8.28 24.15 -3.89
CA ALA A 382 -8.78 22.92 -4.48
C ALA A 382 -8.33 22.79 -5.95
N PHE A 383 -8.06 21.56 -6.39
CA PHE A 383 -7.74 21.28 -7.79
C PHE A 383 -8.94 21.60 -8.68
N SER A 384 -8.85 22.69 -9.44
CA SER A 384 -9.75 23.00 -10.54
C SER A 384 -9.13 22.38 -11.79
N GLY A 385 -9.56 21.16 -12.17
CA GLY A 385 -9.08 20.46 -13.37
C GLY A 385 -9.49 21.15 -14.68
N LYS A 386 -8.92 22.32 -14.95
CA LYS A 386 -8.95 22.96 -16.27
C LYS A 386 -7.88 22.39 -17.18
#